data_AF-A0A1F4GCS8-F1
#
_entry.id   AF-A0A1F4GCS8-F1
#
_cell.length_a   1.000
_cell.length_b   1.000
_cell.length_c   1.000
_cell.angle_alpha   90.00
_cell.angle_beta   90.00
_cell.angle_gamma   90.00
#
_symmetry.space_group_name_H-M   'P 1'
#
loop_
_entity.id
_entity.type
_entity.pdbx_description
1 polymer ?
#
loop_
_entity_poly.entity_id
_entity_poly.type
_entity_poly.pdbx_seq_one_letter_code
_entity_poly.pdbx_strand_id
1 'polypeptide(L)'
;MSTQRRDILKYSLAAAAASALPAAQAQAPSSAAAATGIDPRDRVFITNEDSNTLVVIDPRTNTVESTINLTSFDEDPRPPFRYVTAGVAPTHAAMIHKPLYHGCIDAHGAVPSPDGRLLATSGRGSSNIYLVDAEQRRVIGNTPNPAAGMTTNPERLSSGLLLGREPHEPTFTRNGKELWVTLRGEDRIAIVNVELALRQLKGTDNTGSTAIRQFLPTINGPAQVWFNREGTLAFVASQKVSQVDVFRVNPGADGHSQPQRVTTLDISAQDKPGFTPFMKTTPDGAEVWFSHKLADALSSRSTRGGFDLIDSVPLGMGARPNHVEFVSNARGSVVYASLARIDDGGPGGVASSPIAIIDRSAASGQRKVVGTFFSHGRESHGLWTNPENTLLYVAHEQDELPGTPNAGQTVCSAFDVSDPLKPVFIAQIPLGNLTLPSGALRNKKSINLVYVRVGAKGQTA
;
A
#
# COMPACT_ATOMS: atom_id res chain seq x y z
N MET A 1 -7.13 -12.79 68.04
CA MET A 1 -5.90 -12.44 67.30
C MET A 1 -5.63 -13.53 66.28
N SER A 2 -5.57 -13.15 65.00
CA SER A 2 -5.45 -14.03 63.84
C SER A 2 -4.01 -14.09 63.31
N THR A 3 -3.59 -15.31 62.93
CA THR A 3 -2.80 -15.69 61.72
C THR A 3 -1.51 -14.95 61.35
N GLN A 4 -0.42 -15.71 61.19
CA GLN A 4 0.13 -16.08 59.86
C GLN A 4 1.28 -17.10 60.01
N ARG A 5 1.09 -18.31 59.47
CA ARG A 5 2.15 -19.34 59.34
C ARG A 5 2.77 -19.24 57.95
N ARG A 6 3.99 -18.71 57.90
CA ARG A 6 4.99 -18.99 56.88
C ARG A 6 5.58 -20.39 57.11
N ASP A 7 6.18 -20.92 56.05
CA ASP A 7 7.04 -22.12 55.99
C ASP A 7 6.36 -23.45 55.66
N ILE A 8 6.35 -23.78 54.36
CA ILE A 8 6.37 -25.17 53.87
C ILE A 8 7.58 -25.33 52.92
N LEU A 9 8.66 -25.80 53.54
CA LEU A 9 9.61 -26.84 53.14
C LEU A 9 10.12 -26.99 51.69
N LYS A 10 11.47 -26.95 51.64
CA LYS A 10 12.42 -27.45 50.65
C LYS A 10 12.55 -28.99 50.67
N TYR A 11 13.32 -29.51 49.70
CA TYR A 11 13.84 -30.88 49.45
C TYR A 11 13.04 -31.65 48.39
N SER A 12 13.56 -32.21 47.28
CA SER A 12 14.93 -32.54 46.87
C SER A 12 15.01 -32.89 45.36
N LEU A 13 16.26 -33.06 44.89
CA LEU A 13 16.75 -33.87 43.76
C LEU A 13 16.90 -33.22 42.37
N ALA A 14 18.17 -32.91 42.09
CA ALA A 14 18.74 -32.76 40.77
C ALA A 14 18.81 -34.12 40.05
N ALA A 15 18.30 -34.16 38.82
CA ALA A 15 18.63 -35.16 37.82
C ALA A 15 19.01 -34.43 36.54
N ALA A 16 20.29 -34.48 36.19
CA ALA A 16 20.80 -33.98 34.92
C ALA A 16 20.47 -35.01 33.82
N ALA A 17 19.46 -34.70 33.00
CA ALA A 17 19.24 -35.37 31.73
C ALA A 17 19.87 -34.51 30.63
N ALA A 18 20.96 -35.01 30.04
CA ALA A 18 21.55 -34.44 28.84
C ALA A 18 20.61 -34.68 27.65
N SER A 19 19.79 -33.70 27.31
CA SER A 19 19.11 -33.64 26.02
C SER A 19 20.07 -33.03 25.00
N ALA A 20 20.54 -33.85 24.06
CA ALA A 20 21.25 -33.39 22.88
C ALA A 20 20.35 -32.41 22.12
N LEU A 21 20.78 -31.16 22.02
CA LEU A 21 20.17 -30.16 21.14
C LEU A 21 20.33 -30.65 19.69
N PRO A 22 19.28 -30.70 18.87
CA PRO A 22 19.48 -30.80 17.44
C PRO A 22 20.24 -29.55 16.99
N ALA A 23 21.35 -29.76 16.30
CA ALA A 23 22.12 -28.69 15.68
C ALA A 23 21.15 -27.83 14.85
N ALA A 24 20.98 -26.57 15.25
CA ALA A 24 20.35 -25.56 14.42
C ALA A 24 21.16 -25.50 13.12
N GLN A 25 20.61 -26.07 12.05
CA GLN A 25 21.08 -25.79 10.70
C GLN A 25 20.75 -24.32 10.45
N ALA A 26 21.70 -23.45 10.78
CA ALA A 26 21.73 -22.11 10.22
C ALA A 26 21.79 -22.27 8.71
N GLN A 27 20.66 -22.07 8.04
CA GLN A 27 20.64 -21.86 6.60
C GLN A 27 21.52 -20.64 6.35
N ALA A 28 22.72 -20.89 5.80
CA ALA A 28 23.55 -19.84 5.25
C ALA A 28 22.71 -19.05 4.23
N PRO A 29 22.81 -17.72 4.19
CA PRO A 29 22.13 -16.93 3.18
C PRO A 29 22.53 -17.49 1.82
N SER A 30 21.54 -18.00 1.06
CA SER A 30 21.77 -18.36 -0.32
C SER A 30 22.33 -17.10 -0.99
N SER A 31 23.46 -17.25 -1.66
CA SER A 31 24.03 -16.18 -2.47
C SER A 31 23.02 -15.86 -3.56
N ALA A 32 22.16 -14.87 -3.28
CA ALA A 32 21.28 -14.29 -4.27
C ALA A 32 22.18 -13.83 -5.41
N ALA A 33 22.01 -14.44 -6.59
CA ALA A 33 22.56 -13.88 -7.81
C ALA A 33 22.18 -12.39 -7.80
N ALA A 34 23.16 -11.50 -7.88
CA ALA A 34 22.89 -10.07 -7.96
C ALA A 34 21.86 -9.87 -9.07
N ALA A 35 20.65 -9.47 -8.70
CA ALA A 35 19.55 -9.33 -9.64
C ALA A 35 19.96 -8.27 -10.66
N THR A 36 20.34 -8.73 -11.85
CA THR A 36 20.68 -7.87 -12.98
C THR A 36 19.46 -7.02 -13.29
N GLY A 37 19.53 -5.72 -13.02
CA GLY A 37 18.43 -4.78 -13.31
C GLY A 37 17.85 -4.03 -12.12
N ILE A 38 18.36 -4.20 -10.88
CA ILE A 38 18.00 -3.31 -9.76
C ILE A 38 18.93 -2.08 -9.76
N ASP A 39 18.38 -0.88 -9.92
CA ASP A 39 19.10 0.38 -9.80
C ASP A 39 19.36 0.71 -8.31
N PRO A 40 20.53 1.25 -7.94
CA PRO A 40 20.81 1.64 -6.55
C PRO A 40 19.80 2.63 -5.93
N ARG A 41 19.04 3.34 -6.75
CA ARG A 41 17.97 4.27 -6.33
C ARG A 41 16.62 3.61 -6.18
N ASP A 42 16.47 2.33 -6.58
CA ASP A 42 15.21 1.62 -6.49
C ASP A 42 14.81 1.42 -5.04
N ARG A 43 13.54 1.66 -4.73
CA ARG A 43 12.97 1.46 -3.40
C ARG A 43 11.57 0.88 -3.50
N VAL A 44 11.25 0.03 -2.53
CA VAL A 44 9.87 -0.42 -2.33
C VAL A 44 9.30 0.34 -1.13
N PHE A 45 8.16 0.98 -1.33
CA PHE A 45 7.44 1.73 -0.30
C PHE A 45 6.15 1.00 0.05
N ILE A 46 5.88 0.88 1.35
CA ILE A 46 4.71 0.17 1.87
C ILE A 46 3.94 1.07 2.81
N THR A 47 2.67 1.30 2.52
CA THR A 47 1.74 2.03 3.40
C THR A 47 1.15 1.09 4.43
N ASN A 48 1.41 1.40 5.70
CA ASN A 48 0.87 0.68 6.85
C ASN A 48 -0.26 1.51 7.48
N GLU A 49 -1.49 1.06 7.28
CA GLU A 49 -2.70 1.82 7.62
C GLU A 49 -2.84 2.03 9.12
N ASP A 50 -2.74 0.94 9.89
CA ASP A 50 -2.94 1.00 11.34
C ASP A 50 -1.81 1.80 12.02
N SER A 51 -0.56 1.63 11.58
CA SER A 51 0.57 2.30 12.26
C SER A 51 0.82 3.73 11.78
N ASN A 52 0.16 4.20 10.72
CA ASN A 52 0.41 5.49 10.08
C ASN A 52 1.90 5.69 9.75
N THR A 53 2.45 4.78 8.96
CA THR A 53 3.87 4.79 8.57
C THR A 53 4.04 4.37 7.11
N LEU A 54 5.12 4.82 6.48
CA LEU A 54 5.59 4.27 5.21
C LEU A 54 6.92 3.54 5.41
N VAL A 55 6.95 2.23 5.21
CA VAL A 55 8.19 1.45 5.28
C VAL A 55 8.91 1.51 3.95
N VAL A 56 10.24 1.66 4.00
CA VAL A 56 11.11 1.71 2.81
C VAL A 56 12.04 0.51 2.83
N ILE A 57 11.99 -0.31 1.78
CA ILE A 57 12.82 -1.51 1.59
C ILE A 57 13.81 -1.23 0.46
N ASP A 58 15.07 -1.64 0.68
CA ASP A 58 16.08 -1.72 -0.38
C ASP A 58 15.92 -3.07 -1.12
N PRO A 59 15.51 -3.07 -2.40
CA PRO A 59 15.28 -4.31 -3.14
C PRO A 59 16.56 -5.08 -3.47
N ARG A 60 17.75 -4.45 -3.36
CA ARG A 60 19.04 -5.14 -3.58
C ARG A 60 19.36 -6.13 -2.48
N THR A 61 18.94 -5.82 -1.26
CA THR A 61 19.20 -6.62 -0.06
C THR A 61 17.94 -7.24 0.52
N ASN A 62 16.75 -6.81 0.07
CA ASN A 62 15.45 -7.18 0.64
C ASN A 62 15.38 -6.91 2.15
N THR A 63 15.89 -5.76 2.57
CA THR A 63 15.87 -5.32 3.97
C THR A 63 15.20 -3.96 4.11
N VAL A 64 14.51 -3.75 5.23
CA VAL A 64 14.00 -2.42 5.61
C VAL A 64 15.17 -1.47 5.83
N GLU A 65 15.23 -0.39 5.05
CA GLU A 65 16.23 0.68 5.18
C GLU A 65 15.78 1.73 6.20
N SER A 66 14.50 2.12 6.14
CA SER A 66 13.94 3.16 6.99
C SER A 66 12.42 3.05 7.11
N THR A 67 11.85 3.77 8.07
CA THR A 67 10.40 3.97 8.19
C THR A 67 10.12 5.47 8.27
N ILE A 68 9.26 5.97 7.38
CA ILE A 68 8.82 7.37 7.37
C ILE A 68 7.67 7.51 8.37
N ASN A 69 7.83 8.46 9.29
CA ASN A 69 6.87 8.76 10.34
C ASN A 69 5.74 9.66 9.82
N LEU A 70 4.49 9.19 9.86
CA LEU A 70 3.29 10.02 9.61
C LEU A 70 2.45 10.25 10.89
N THR A 71 2.93 9.86 12.07
CA THR A 71 2.14 9.86 13.32
C THR A 71 2.11 11.19 14.06
N SER A 72 3.11 12.06 13.84
CA SER A 72 3.43 13.24 14.68
C SER A 72 3.76 12.95 16.16
N PHE A 73 3.98 11.69 16.54
CA PHE A 73 4.41 11.35 17.90
C PHE A 73 5.76 11.98 18.24
N ASP A 74 5.99 12.24 19.53
CA ASP A 74 7.23 12.82 20.07
C ASP A 74 7.67 14.17 19.46
N GLU A 75 6.77 14.97 18.88
CA GLU A 75 7.12 16.31 18.40
C GLU A 75 7.26 17.35 19.52
N ASP A 76 6.64 17.12 20.66
CA ASP A 76 6.60 18.05 21.79
C ASP A 76 6.75 17.29 23.12
N PRO A 77 7.61 17.76 24.05
CA PRO A 77 7.91 17.03 25.27
C PRO A 77 6.85 17.22 26.38
N ARG A 78 5.88 18.12 26.22
CA ARG A 78 4.91 18.48 27.28
C ARG A 78 3.79 17.43 27.40
N PRO A 79 3.16 17.24 28.57
CA PRO A 79 1.82 16.63 28.64
C PRO A 79 0.78 17.60 28.06
N PRO A 80 -0.21 17.18 27.23
CA PRO A 80 -0.63 15.81 26.89
C PRO A 80 0.04 15.23 25.63
N PHE A 81 1.09 15.87 25.10
CA PHE A 81 1.81 15.43 23.89
C PHE A 81 2.56 14.09 24.09
N ARG A 82 2.69 13.66 25.37
CA ARG A 82 3.08 12.31 25.82
C ARG A 82 2.01 11.61 26.66
N TYR A 83 0.72 11.89 26.40
CA TYR A 83 -0.48 11.36 27.08
C TYR A 83 -0.23 10.70 28.44
N VAL A 84 0.08 11.48 29.48
CA VAL A 84 0.18 10.94 30.83
C VAL A 84 -1.18 11.06 31.49
N THR A 85 -1.98 9.99 31.47
CA THR A 85 -3.23 9.92 32.23
C THR A 85 -2.94 9.21 33.55
N ALA A 86 -3.16 9.88 34.68
CA ALA A 86 -2.89 9.34 36.01
C ALA A 86 -1.45 8.78 36.20
N GLY A 87 -0.46 9.39 35.54
CA GLY A 87 0.95 8.98 35.63
C GLY A 87 1.37 7.88 34.65
N VAL A 88 0.47 7.37 33.81
CA VAL A 88 0.76 6.30 32.83
C VAL A 88 0.63 6.83 31.40
N ALA A 89 1.69 6.62 30.60
CA ALA A 89 1.66 6.84 29.16
C ALA A 89 1.09 5.60 28.44
N PRO A 90 0.06 5.72 27.59
CA PRO A 90 -0.40 4.62 26.77
C PRO A 90 0.65 4.26 25.71
N THR A 91 0.61 3.03 25.21
CA THR A 91 1.49 2.62 24.10
C THR A 91 1.15 3.40 22.83
N HIS A 92 2.13 3.56 21.93
CA HIS A 92 1.90 4.19 20.63
C HIS A 92 0.75 3.53 19.85
N ALA A 93 0.63 2.20 19.91
CA ALA A 93 -0.46 1.46 19.29
C ALA A 93 -1.86 1.85 19.81
N ALA A 94 -1.97 2.35 21.04
CA ALA A 94 -3.24 2.87 21.58
C ALA A 94 -3.47 4.36 21.24
N MET A 95 -2.52 5.00 20.56
CA MET A 95 -2.55 6.42 20.21
C MET A 95 -2.72 6.69 18.71
N ILE A 96 -2.55 5.69 17.83
CA ILE A 96 -2.55 5.83 16.36
C ILE A 96 -3.82 6.48 15.77
N HIS A 97 -4.97 6.41 16.43
CA HIS A 97 -6.21 7.08 15.98
C HIS A 97 -6.52 8.37 16.75
N LYS A 98 -5.58 8.85 17.57
CA LYS A 98 -5.76 10.12 18.28
C LYS A 98 -5.20 11.23 17.37
N PRO A 99 -5.99 12.26 17.03
CA PRO A 99 -5.53 13.37 16.23
C PRO A 99 -4.63 14.26 17.07
N LEU A 100 -3.38 13.85 17.27
CA LEU A 100 -2.37 14.74 17.81
C LEU A 100 -1.92 15.63 16.65
N TYR A 101 -2.26 16.92 16.70
CA TYR A 101 -1.78 17.99 15.83
C TYR A 101 -1.86 17.72 14.31
N HIS A 102 -0.81 17.12 13.75
CA HIS A 102 -0.53 17.04 12.31
C HIS A 102 -0.49 15.60 11.78
N GLY A 103 -0.65 14.61 12.69
CA GLY A 103 -0.56 13.19 12.37
C GLY A 103 -1.62 12.70 11.38
N CYS A 104 -1.18 11.85 10.47
CA CYS A 104 -2.04 11.05 9.61
C CYS A 104 -2.82 10.06 10.47
N ILE A 105 -4.09 9.83 10.11
CA ILE A 105 -4.92 8.77 10.68
C ILE A 105 -5.42 7.89 9.54
N ASP A 106 -5.26 6.59 9.69
CA ASP A 106 -5.58 5.55 8.71
C ASP A 106 -4.90 5.84 7.37
N ALA A 107 -3.56 5.83 7.38
CA ALA A 107 -2.76 6.08 6.18
C ALA A 107 -3.14 5.10 5.07
N HIS A 108 -3.45 5.60 3.86
CA HIS A 108 -3.94 4.76 2.78
C HIS A 108 -3.40 5.18 1.42
N GLY A 109 -3.19 4.19 0.56
CA GLY A 109 -2.52 4.41 -0.72
C GLY A 109 -1.06 4.87 -0.59
N ALA A 110 -0.25 4.51 -1.57
CA ALA A 110 1.00 5.21 -1.88
C ALA A 110 1.15 5.09 -3.38
N VAL A 111 1.00 6.18 -4.11
CA VAL A 111 1.10 6.13 -5.58
C VAL A 111 2.22 7.04 -6.05
N PRO A 112 3.17 6.56 -6.88
CA PRO A 112 4.26 7.37 -7.36
C PRO A 112 3.79 8.34 -8.45
N SER A 113 4.41 9.53 -8.48
CA SER A 113 4.36 10.40 -9.66
C SER A 113 4.93 9.66 -10.88
N PRO A 114 4.58 10.08 -12.11
CA PRO A 114 5.08 9.45 -13.34
C PRO A 114 6.60 9.26 -13.40
N ASP A 115 7.36 10.21 -12.83
CA ASP A 115 8.82 10.18 -12.76
C ASP A 115 9.38 9.51 -11.49
N GLY A 116 8.52 8.98 -10.63
CA GLY A 116 8.89 8.33 -9.38
C GLY A 116 9.52 9.25 -8.32
N ARG A 117 9.50 10.57 -8.50
CA ARG A 117 10.12 11.51 -7.54
C ARG A 117 9.24 11.79 -6.32
N LEU A 118 7.93 11.75 -6.50
CA LEU A 118 6.95 11.97 -5.44
C LEU A 118 6.15 10.70 -5.17
N LEU A 119 5.75 10.52 -3.92
CA LEU A 119 4.65 9.63 -3.55
C LEU A 119 3.52 10.47 -2.96
N ALA A 120 2.28 10.06 -3.22
CA ALA A 120 1.10 10.58 -2.54
C ALA A 120 0.46 9.50 -1.68
N THR A 121 0.22 9.81 -0.41
CA THR A 121 -0.46 8.95 0.57
C THR A 121 -1.59 9.72 1.23
N SER A 122 -2.76 9.12 1.34
CA SER A 122 -3.91 9.71 2.01
C SER A 122 -3.89 9.41 3.50
N GLY A 123 -4.41 10.33 4.30
CA GLY A 123 -4.84 10.06 5.66
C GLY A 123 -6.36 10.04 5.67
N ARG A 124 -6.96 8.84 5.59
CA ARG A 124 -8.40 8.69 5.45
C ARG A 124 -9.16 9.31 6.63
N GLY A 125 -8.70 9.01 7.83
CA GLY A 125 -9.32 9.47 9.08
C GLY A 125 -9.05 10.96 9.35
N SER A 126 -7.88 11.45 8.95
CA SER A 126 -7.47 12.84 9.16
C SER A 126 -7.94 13.79 8.04
N SER A 127 -8.40 13.26 6.90
CA SER A 127 -8.94 14.00 5.74
C SER A 127 -7.89 14.77 4.92
N ASN A 128 -6.65 14.27 4.87
CA ASN A 128 -5.52 14.92 4.21
C ASN A 128 -4.88 14.04 3.13
N ILE A 129 -4.06 14.66 2.28
CA ILE A 129 -3.02 14.00 1.49
C ILE A 129 -1.63 14.47 1.93
N TYR A 130 -0.69 13.54 2.01
CA TYR A 130 0.71 13.77 2.29
C TYR A 130 1.52 13.50 1.02
N LEU A 131 2.42 14.43 0.66
CA LEU A 131 3.40 14.21 -0.40
C LEU A 131 4.74 13.84 0.24
N VAL A 132 5.40 12.83 -0.33
CA VAL A 132 6.71 12.35 0.12
C VAL A 132 7.69 12.47 -1.03
N ASP A 133 8.88 13.00 -0.74
CA ASP A 133 10.02 12.92 -1.64
C ASP A 133 10.58 11.49 -1.58
N ALA A 134 10.48 10.74 -2.68
CA ALA A 134 10.86 9.34 -2.73
C ALA A 134 12.40 9.17 -2.63
N GLU A 135 13.16 10.14 -3.12
CA GLU A 135 14.63 10.11 -3.12
C GLU A 135 15.17 10.40 -1.71
N GLN A 136 14.59 11.38 -1.03
CA GLN A 136 14.95 11.76 0.33
C GLN A 136 14.24 10.92 1.40
N ARG A 137 13.23 10.14 1.03
CA ARG A 137 12.38 9.33 1.94
C ARG A 137 11.77 10.20 3.03
N ARG A 138 11.29 11.39 2.67
CA ARG A 138 10.89 12.43 3.62
C ARG A 138 9.58 13.10 3.21
N VAL A 139 8.72 13.33 4.19
CA VAL A 139 7.45 14.05 3.99
C VAL A 139 7.74 15.50 3.62
N ILE A 140 7.11 15.99 2.55
CA ILE A 140 7.28 17.35 2.06
C ILE A 140 6.53 18.31 2.99
N GLY A 141 7.23 19.38 3.38
CA GLY A 141 6.73 20.38 4.32
C GLY A 141 7.11 20.11 5.77
N ASN A 142 7.79 19.00 6.08
CA ASN A 142 8.38 18.81 7.39
C ASN A 142 9.34 19.96 7.71
N THR A 143 9.28 20.45 8.95
CA THR A 143 10.12 21.55 9.43
C THR A 143 11.02 21.08 10.58
N PRO A 144 12.18 21.71 10.81
CA PRO A 144 13.00 21.42 11.98
C PRO A 144 12.19 21.60 13.27
N ASN A 145 12.32 20.66 14.20
CA ASN A 145 11.65 20.79 15.49
C ASN A 145 12.47 21.70 16.43
N PRO A 146 11.97 22.88 16.84
CA PRO A 146 12.68 23.75 17.78
C PRO A 146 12.84 23.13 19.18
N ALA A 147 12.09 22.07 19.48
CA ALA A 147 12.20 21.31 20.72
C ALA A 147 12.96 19.98 20.54
N ALA A 148 13.68 19.77 19.42
CA ALA A 148 14.43 18.54 19.16
C ALA A 148 15.43 18.23 20.30
N GLY A 149 15.48 16.97 20.73
CA GLY A 149 16.34 16.53 21.81
C GLY A 149 16.19 15.03 22.08
N MET A 150 16.73 14.53 23.19
CA MET A 150 16.75 13.09 23.51
C MET A 150 15.37 12.42 23.55
N THR A 151 14.30 13.20 23.69
CA THR A 151 12.96 12.68 23.93
C THR A 151 11.96 13.18 22.88
N THR A 152 12.44 13.87 21.83
CA THR A 152 11.61 14.49 20.80
C THR A 152 12.22 14.30 19.42
N ASN A 153 11.35 14.21 18.41
CA ASN A 153 11.77 14.03 17.03
C ASN A 153 12.51 15.26 16.49
N PRO A 154 13.47 15.07 15.56
CA PRO A 154 14.25 16.16 14.96
C PRO A 154 13.41 17.06 14.05
N GLU A 155 12.26 16.57 13.58
CA GLU A 155 11.36 17.28 12.68
C GLU A 155 9.94 17.29 13.21
N ARG A 156 9.17 18.30 12.81
CA ARG A 156 7.71 18.33 12.91
C ARG A 156 7.11 17.94 11.57
N LEU A 157 6.13 17.05 11.62
CA LEU A 157 5.37 16.57 10.47
C LEU A 157 4.52 17.70 9.89
N SER A 158 4.49 17.80 8.56
CA SER A 158 3.52 18.66 7.87
C SER A 158 2.09 18.19 8.11
N SER A 159 1.11 19.10 8.18
CA SER A 159 -0.33 18.71 8.20
C SER A 159 -0.82 18.03 6.92
N GLY A 160 0.01 17.93 5.88
CA GLY A 160 -0.44 17.59 4.54
C GLY A 160 -1.40 18.66 3.99
N LEU A 161 -2.13 18.31 2.93
CA LEU A 161 -3.19 19.13 2.36
C LEU A 161 -4.55 18.54 2.72
N LEU A 162 -5.40 19.33 3.38
CA LEU A 162 -6.79 18.94 3.66
C LEU A 162 -7.60 18.92 2.37
N LEU A 163 -8.31 17.84 2.09
CA LEU A 163 -9.06 17.66 0.84
C LEU A 163 -10.58 17.53 1.05
N GLY A 164 -10.99 16.76 2.05
CA GLY A 164 -12.38 16.38 2.31
C GLY A 164 -12.45 15.02 2.99
N ARG A 165 -13.65 14.54 3.30
CA ARG A 165 -13.85 13.33 4.09
C ARG A 165 -13.42 12.07 3.34
N GLU A 166 -12.64 11.24 4.03
CA GLU A 166 -12.25 9.91 3.57
C GLU A 166 -11.55 9.94 2.19
N PRO A 167 -10.40 10.65 2.07
CA PRO A 167 -9.57 10.52 0.89
C PRO A 167 -9.02 9.10 0.81
N HIS A 168 -9.25 8.41 -0.29
CA HIS A 168 -8.91 6.99 -0.43
C HIS A 168 -7.63 6.81 -1.27
N GLU A 169 -7.70 6.35 -2.51
CA GLU A 169 -6.51 6.17 -3.35
C GLU A 169 -6.23 7.40 -4.23
N PRO A 170 -5.11 8.11 -4.00
CA PRO A 170 -4.67 9.21 -4.86
C PRO A 170 -4.00 8.68 -6.12
N THR A 171 -4.14 9.34 -7.27
CA THR A 171 -3.40 8.97 -8.49
C THR A 171 -3.01 10.20 -9.29
N PHE A 172 -1.73 10.27 -9.66
CA PHE A 172 -1.21 11.36 -10.50
C PHE A 172 -1.71 11.22 -11.92
N THR A 173 -2.01 12.35 -12.57
CA THR A 173 -2.19 12.39 -14.03
C THR A 173 -0.90 11.93 -14.71
N ARG A 174 -0.99 11.36 -15.91
CA ARG A 174 0.18 10.87 -16.68
C ARG A 174 1.25 11.94 -16.92
N ASN A 175 0.85 13.20 -16.98
CA ASN A 175 1.77 14.33 -17.12
C ASN A 175 2.32 14.88 -15.79
N GLY A 176 1.90 14.33 -14.64
CA GLY A 176 2.37 14.67 -13.30
C GLY A 176 1.92 16.03 -12.76
N LYS A 177 1.10 16.80 -13.50
CA LYS A 177 0.69 18.15 -13.11
C LYS A 177 -0.43 18.18 -12.08
N GLU A 178 -1.25 17.12 -12.05
CA GLU A 178 -2.36 17.02 -11.12
C GLU A 178 -2.34 15.70 -10.37
N LEU A 179 -2.90 15.73 -9.16
CA LEU A 179 -3.23 14.56 -8.36
C LEU A 179 -4.74 14.49 -8.23
N TRP A 180 -5.34 13.40 -8.69
CA TRP A 180 -6.77 13.14 -8.51
C TRP A 180 -6.94 12.22 -7.31
N VAL A 181 -7.73 12.65 -6.33
CA VAL A 181 -7.96 11.91 -5.08
C VAL A 181 -9.44 11.62 -4.93
N THR A 182 -9.81 10.35 -4.87
CA THR A 182 -11.19 9.95 -4.57
C THR A 182 -11.53 10.30 -3.12
N LEU A 183 -12.66 10.98 -2.91
CA LEU A 183 -13.21 11.27 -1.60
C LEU A 183 -14.42 10.36 -1.38
N ARG A 184 -14.20 9.18 -0.81
CA ARG A 184 -15.21 8.12 -0.71
C ARG A 184 -16.42 8.54 0.12
N GLY A 185 -16.21 9.44 1.07
CA GLY A 185 -17.26 9.96 1.96
C GLY A 185 -18.09 11.09 1.36
N GLU A 186 -17.80 11.52 0.13
CA GLU A 186 -18.38 12.75 -0.46
C GLU A 186 -18.75 12.62 -1.95
N ASP A 187 -18.70 11.42 -2.52
CA ASP A 187 -19.11 11.12 -3.90
C ASP A 187 -18.45 12.05 -4.95
N ARG A 188 -17.19 12.40 -4.72
CA ARG A 188 -16.43 13.34 -5.56
C ARG A 188 -14.94 13.04 -5.58
N ILE A 189 -14.25 13.66 -6.52
CA ILE A 189 -12.79 13.63 -6.66
C ILE A 189 -12.26 15.04 -6.39
N ALA A 190 -11.24 15.15 -5.53
CA ALA A 190 -10.45 16.36 -5.40
C ALA A 190 -9.32 16.34 -6.45
N ILE A 191 -9.27 17.36 -7.31
CA ILE A 191 -8.20 17.54 -8.30
C ILE A 191 -7.24 18.61 -7.77
N VAL A 192 -6.03 18.18 -7.46
CA VAL A 192 -4.99 19.00 -6.82
C VAL A 192 -3.91 19.35 -7.83
N ASN A 193 -3.55 20.62 -7.94
CA ASN A 193 -2.37 21.07 -8.69
C ASN A 193 -1.11 20.71 -7.89
N VAL A 194 -0.23 19.91 -8.48
CA VAL A 194 0.97 19.38 -7.81
C VAL A 194 1.99 20.49 -7.50
N GLU A 195 2.17 21.46 -8.39
CA GLU A 195 3.10 22.57 -8.16
C GLU A 195 2.62 23.47 -7.01
N LEU A 196 1.33 23.83 -7.01
CA LEU A 196 0.73 24.59 -5.92
C LEU A 196 0.77 23.82 -4.60
N ALA A 197 0.50 22.50 -4.64
CA ALA A 197 0.62 21.64 -3.47
C ALA A 197 2.02 21.71 -2.84
N LEU A 198 3.06 21.61 -3.68
CA LEU A 198 4.44 21.70 -3.20
C LEU A 198 4.76 23.07 -2.61
N ARG A 199 4.29 24.17 -3.23
CA ARG A 199 4.47 25.53 -2.69
C ARG A 199 3.75 25.72 -1.36
N GLN A 200 2.50 25.29 -1.28
CA GLN A 200 1.68 25.36 -0.07
C GLN A 200 2.30 24.55 1.08
N LEU A 201 2.70 23.30 0.83
CA LEU A 201 3.34 22.44 1.84
C LEU A 201 4.68 23.00 2.33
N LYS A 202 5.43 23.69 1.47
CA LYS A 202 6.71 24.34 1.84
C LYS A 202 6.53 25.71 2.49
N GLY A 203 5.30 26.21 2.61
CA GLY A 203 5.01 27.54 3.16
C GLY A 203 5.47 28.69 2.25
N THR A 204 5.65 28.44 0.96
CA THR A 204 6.11 29.44 -0.03
C THR A 204 4.97 29.98 -0.89
N ASP A 205 3.73 29.83 -0.45
CA ASP A 205 2.53 30.31 -1.14
C ASP A 205 1.87 31.45 -0.37
N ASN A 206 1.03 32.23 -1.05
CA ASN A 206 0.30 33.32 -0.43
C ASN A 206 -0.79 32.78 0.52
N THR A 207 -0.99 33.46 1.66
CA THR A 207 -2.06 33.13 2.61
C THR A 207 -3.41 33.06 1.90
N GLY A 208 -4.09 31.90 2.00
CA GLY A 208 -5.41 31.67 1.39
C GLY A 208 -5.38 31.02 -0.01
N SER A 209 -4.20 30.76 -0.58
CA SER A 209 -4.07 29.93 -1.78
C SER A 209 -4.42 28.46 -1.47
N THR A 210 -5.08 27.79 -2.41
CA THR A 210 -5.42 26.37 -2.31
C THR A 210 -4.83 25.61 -3.49
N ALA A 211 -4.17 24.50 -3.19
CA ALA A 211 -3.72 23.55 -4.21
C ALA A 211 -4.90 22.81 -4.88
N ILE A 212 -6.09 22.78 -4.27
CA ILE A 212 -7.28 22.15 -4.85
C ILE A 212 -7.81 23.04 -5.97
N ARG A 213 -7.73 22.56 -7.22
CA ARG A 213 -8.27 23.27 -8.38
C ARG A 213 -9.77 23.08 -8.54
N GLN A 214 -10.25 21.86 -8.33
CA GLN A 214 -11.62 21.48 -8.63
C GLN A 214 -12.07 20.29 -7.78
N PHE A 215 -13.35 20.29 -7.40
CA PHE A 215 -14.05 19.07 -7.00
C PHE A 215 -14.91 18.57 -8.16
N LEU A 216 -14.73 17.31 -8.54
CA LEU A 216 -15.44 16.66 -9.64
C LEU A 216 -16.45 15.64 -9.08
N PRO A 217 -17.77 15.83 -9.26
CA PRO A 217 -18.77 14.85 -8.83
C PRO A 217 -18.62 13.51 -9.57
N THR A 218 -18.78 12.40 -8.85
CA THR A 218 -18.70 11.04 -9.39
C THR A 218 -19.75 10.13 -8.75
N ILE A 219 -19.67 8.82 -8.99
CA ILE A 219 -20.51 7.79 -8.40
C ILE A 219 -20.33 7.70 -6.88
N ASN A 220 -21.32 7.11 -6.18
CA ASN A 220 -21.29 6.93 -4.73
C ASN A 220 -20.10 6.06 -4.30
N GLY A 221 -19.41 6.48 -3.25
CA GLY A 221 -18.32 5.71 -2.65
C GLY A 221 -17.16 5.42 -3.60
N PRO A 222 -16.59 6.44 -4.27
CA PRO A 222 -15.46 6.25 -5.18
C PRO A 222 -14.26 5.68 -4.42
N ALA A 223 -13.71 4.58 -4.93
CA ALA A 223 -12.63 3.85 -4.27
C ALA A 223 -11.25 4.26 -4.84
N GLN A 224 -11.13 4.27 -6.16
CA GLN A 224 -9.89 4.58 -6.86
C GLN A 224 -10.20 5.27 -8.18
N VAL A 225 -9.28 6.11 -8.62
CA VAL A 225 -9.21 6.64 -9.99
C VAL A 225 -7.95 6.11 -10.67
N TRP A 226 -8.03 5.76 -11.95
CA TRP A 226 -6.88 5.28 -12.72
C TRP A 226 -6.97 5.73 -14.17
N PHE A 227 -5.85 6.13 -14.75
CA PHE A 227 -5.80 6.68 -16.10
C PHE A 227 -5.49 5.60 -17.13
N ASN A 228 -6.03 5.74 -18.36
CA ASN A 228 -5.49 5.00 -19.50
C ASN A 228 -4.02 5.39 -19.75
N ARG A 229 -3.34 4.58 -20.57
CA ARG A 229 -1.93 4.76 -20.89
C ARG A 229 -1.64 6.14 -21.49
N GLU A 230 -2.53 6.64 -22.35
CA GLU A 230 -2.37 7.93 -23.02
C GLU A 230 -2.70 9.12 -22.09
N GLY A 231 -3.29 8.88 -20.92
CA GLY A 231 -3.70 9.95 -19.99
C GLY A 231 -4.89 10.78 -20.46
N THR A 232 -5.66 10.27 -21.43
CA THR A 232 -6.82 10.95 -22.03
C THR A 232 -8.14 10.56 -21.37
N LEU A 233 -8.19 9.42 -20.71
CA LEU A 233 -9.33 8.89 -19.98
C LEU A 233 -8.97 8.58 -18.52
N ALA A 234 -9.92 8.81 -17.61
CA ALA A 234 -9.87 8.39 -16.22
C ALA A 234 -11.05 7.47 -15.93
N PHE A 235 -10.79 6.32 -15.35
CA PHE A 235 -11.78 5.40 -14.81
C PHE A 235 -11.91 5.64 -13.32
N VAL A 236 -13.12 5.50 -12.76
CA VAL A 236 -13.40 5.66 -11.33
C VAL A 236 -14.24 4.48 -10.86
N ALA A 237 -13.67 3.61 -10.03
CA ALA A 237 -14.36 2.45 -9.46
C ALA A 237 -15.03 2.80 -8.13
N SER A 238 -16.00 2.00 -7.69
CA SER A 238 -16.75 2.21 -6.45
C SER A 238 -16.73 0.99 -5.53
N GLN A 239 -16.79 1.26 -4.23
CA GLN A 239 -16.99 0.28 -3.16
C GLN A 239 -18.41 0.31 -2.56
N LYS A 240 -19.34 1.03 -3.19
CA LYS A 240 -20.73 1.19 -2.74
C LYS A 240 -21.76 0.89 -3.81
N VAL A 241 -21.38 0.92 -5.09
CA VAL A 241 -22.26 0.64 -6.22
C VAL A 241 -21.53 -0.15 -7.30
N SER A 242 -22.27 -0.97 -8.04
CA SER A 242 -21.77 -1.75 -9.18
C SER A 242 -21.63 -0.89 -10.45
N GLN A 243 -20.89 0.22 -10.34
CA GLN A 243 -20.71 1.18 -11.42
C GLN A 243 -19.25 1.60 -11.57
N VAL A 244 -18.88 1.99 -12.79
CA VAL A 244 -17.60 2.63 -13.10
C VAL A 244 -17.86 3.90 -13.88
N ASP A 245 -17.46 5.04 -13.33
CA ASP A 245 -17.49 6.31 -14.08
C ASP A 245 -16.27 6.37 -15.02
N VAL A 246 -16.48 6.88 -16.23
CA VAL A 246 -15.41 7.18 -17.18
C VAL A 246 -15.44 8.65 -17.54
N PHE A 247 -14.31 9.33 -17.37
CA PHE A 247 -14.13 10.74 -17.71
C PHE A 247 -13.09 10.89 -18.82
N ARG A 248 -13.31 11.85 -19.72
CA ARG A 248 -12.20 12.45 -20.48
C ARG A 248 -11.44 13.38 -19.55
N VAL A 249 -10.11 13.32 -19.61
CA VAL A 249 -9.23 14.21 -18.84
C VAL A 249 -9.14 15.59 -19.48
N ASN A 250 -9.06 15.66 -20.82
CA ASN A 250 -8.97 16.89 -21.62
C ASN A 250 -7.96 17.93 -21.05
N PRO A 251 -6.66 17.62 -21.00
CA PRO A 251 -5.68 18.58 -20.52
C PRO A 251 -5.65 19.82 -21.43
N GLY A 252 -5.71 21.01 -20.83
CA GLY A 252 -5.52 22.28 -21.52
C GLY A 252 -4.07 22.49 -21.96
N ALA A 253 -3.78 23.64 -22.58
CA ALA A 253 -2.41 23.99 -22.99
C ALA A 253 -1.44 24.11 -21.80
N ASP A 254 -1.96 24.46 -20.62
CA ASP A 254 -1.23 24.47 -19.35
C ASP A 254 -1.04 23.07 -18.75
N GLY A 255 -1.63 22.04 -19.37
CA GLY A 255 -1.57 20.63 -18.99
C GLY A 255 -2.48 20.24 -17.82
N HIS A 256 -3.32 21.15 -17.32
CA HIS A 256 -4.30 20.84 -16.29
C HIS A 256 -5.60 20.32 -16.91
N SER A 257 -6.28 19.40 -16.22
CA SER A 257 -7.47 18.74 -16.77
C SER A 257 -8.69 19.66 -16.86
N GLN A 258 -9.57 19.34 -17.80
CA GLN A 258 -10.92 19.87 -17.95
C GLN A 258 -11.91 18.68 -18.04
N PRO A 259 -12.12 18.00 -16.90
CA PRO A 259 -12.73 16.69 -16.91
C PRO A 259 -14.19 16.72 -17.38
N GLN A 260 -14.56 15.77 -18.24
CA GLN A 260 -15.93 15.58 -18.73
C GLN A 260 -16.33 14.13 -18.59
N ARG A 261 -17.46 13.85 -17.92
CA ARG A 261 -17.99 12.48 -17.84
C ARG A 261 -18.42 12.02 -19.23
N VAL A 262 -17.90 10.87 -19.64
CA VAL A 262 -18.24 10.21 -20.91
C VAL A 262 -19.43 9.29 -20.71
N THR A 263 -19.36 8.44 -19.69
CA THR A 263 -20.37 7.43 -19.39
C THR A 263 -20.23 6.94 -17.94
N THR A 264 -21.26 6.26 -17.45
CA THR A 264 -21.23 5.46 -16.24
C THR A 264 -21.57 4.03 -16.65
N LEU A 265 -20.60 3.13 -16.53
CA LEU A 265 -20.74 1.72 -16.89
C LEU A 265 -21.48 0.97 -15.79
N ASP A 266 -22.50 0.18 -16.15
CA ASP A 266 -23.09 -0.82 -15.26
C ASP A 266 -22.23 -2.10 -15.30
N ILE A 267 -21.75 -2.51 -14.13
CA ILE A 267 -20.96 -3.73 -13.94
C ILE A 267 -21.64 -4.72 -13.01
N SER A 268 -22.94 -4.57 -12.73
CA SER A 268 -23.71 -5.44 -11.82
C SER A 268 -23.71 -6.92 -12.19
N ALA A 269 -23.50 -7.24 -13.47
CA ALA A 269 -23.32 -8.62 -13.94
C ALA A 269 -21.97 -9.24 -13.52
N GLN A 270 -20.95 -8.42 -13.21
CA GLN A 270 -19.63 -8.86 -12.73
C GLN A 270 -19.47 -8.64 -11.21
N ASP A 271 -20.08 -7.59 -10.66
CA ASP A 271 -19.96 -7.18 -9.27
C ASP A 271 -21.33 -6.85 -8.66
N LYS A 272 -22.21 -7.85 -8.57
CA LYS A 272 -23.54 -7.67 -7.95
C LYS A 272 -23.50 -7.03 -6.54
N PRO A 273 -22.52 -7.34 -5.66
CA PRO A 273 -22.41 -6.68 -4.36
C PRO A 273 -22.03 -5.19 -4.40
N GLY A 274 -21.38 -4.72 -5.48
CA GLY A 274 -20.94 -3.34 -5.63
C GLY A 274 -19.74 -3.00 -4.75
N PHE A 275 -18.71 -3.84 -4.77
CA PHE A 275 -17.48 -3.64 -4.00
C PHE A 275 -16.24 -3.89 -4.85
N THR A 276 -15.84 -2.88 -5.62
CA THR A 276 -14.63 -2.87 -6.46
C THR A 276 -13.57 -1.92 -5.87
N PRO A 277 -12.67 -2.40 -4.98
CA PRO A 277 -11.65 -1.57 -4.33
C PRO A 277 -10.59 -1.01 -5.28
N PHE A 278 -10.29 -1.72 -6.37
CA PHE A 278 -9.08 -1.51 -7.15
C PHE A 278 -9.34 -1.79 -8.62
N MET A 279 -8.61 -1.06 -9.46
CA MET A 279 -8.50 -1.25 -10.88
C MET A 279 -7.14 -0.80 -11.39
N LYS A 280 -6.73 -1.36 -12.52
CA LYS A 280 -5.46 -1.00 -13.14
C LYS A 280 -5.50 -1.24 -14.63
N THR A 281 -4.91 -0.33 -15.40
CA THR A 281 -4.75 -0.50 -16.83
C THR A 281 -3.53 -1.36 -17.15
N THR A 282 -3.67 -2.20 -18.15
CA THR A 282 -2.60 -3.03 -18.70
C THR A 282 -1.46 -2.16 -19.26
N PRO A 283 -0.20 -2.63 -19.24
CA PRO A 283 0.93 -1.83 -19.73
C PRO A 283 0.83 -1.44 -21.21
N ASP A 284 0.18 -2.27 -22.02
CA ASP A 284 -0.10 -1.98 -23.43
C ASP A 284 -1.18 -0.89 -23.60
N GLY A 285 -2.00 -0.66 -22.58
CA GLY A 285 -3.08 0.33 -22.54
C GLY A 285 -4.41 -0.15 -23.11
N ALA A 286 -4.52 -1.41 -23.57
CA ALA A 286 -5.70 -1.92 -24.28
C ALA A 286 -6.86 -2.29 -23.35
N GLU A 287 -6.56 -2.64 -22.10
CA GLU A 287 -7.52 -3.16 -21.13
C GLU A 287 -7.40 -2.46 -19.78
N VAL A 288 -8.52 -2.30 -19.09
CA VAL A 288 -8.60 -1.99 -17.65
C VAL A 288 -9.14 -3.20 -16.91
N TRP A 289 -8.47 -3.60 -15.84
CA TRP A 289 -8.84 -4.74 -14.99
C TRP A 289 -9.38 -4.25 -13.65
N PHE A 290 -10.39 -4.94 -13.13
CA PHE A 290 -11.08 -4.62 -11.88
C PHE A 290 -11.02 -5.80 -10.91
N SER A 291 -10.77 -5.52 -9.64
CA SER A 291 -10.90 -6.50 -8.56
C SER A 291 -12.27 -6.38 -7.91
N HIS A 292 -13.13 -7.39 -8.02
CA HIS A 292 -14.47 -7.38 -7.39
C HIS A 292 -14.43 -8.18 -6.09
N LYS A 293 -14.01 -7.53 -4.99
CA LYS A 293 -13.61 -8.22 -3.75
C LYS A 293 -14.73 -9.09 -3.19
N LEU A 294 -15.95 -8.58 -3.11
CA LEU A 294 -17.07 -9.35 -2.55
C LEU A 294 -17.69 -10.35 -3.53
N ALA A 295 -17.49 -10.15 -4.84
CA ALA A 295 -17.92 -11.08 -5.89
C ALA A 295 -16.91 -12.22 -6.13
N ASP A 296 -15.73 -12.18 -5.47
CA ASP A 296 -14.66 -13.16 -5.61
C ASP A 296 -14.24 -13.38 -7.07
N ALA A 297 -14.17 -12.30 -7.84
CA ALA A 297 -13.90 -12.32 -9.27
C ALA A 297 -13.07 -11.11 -9.73
N LEU A 298 -12.46 -11.25 -10.91
CA LEU A 298 -11.93 -10.13 -11.67
C LEU A 298 -12.78 -9.91 -12.92
N SER A 299 -12.77 -8.70 -13.46
CA SER A 299 -13.18 -8.49 -14.84
C SER A 299 -12.22 -7.57 -15.57
N SER A 300 -12.22 -7.65 -16.90
CA SER A 300 -11.45 -6.78 -17.76
C SER A 300 -12.35 -6.15 -18.83
N ARG A 301 -12.09 -4.89 -19.15
CA ARG A 301 -12.82 -4.14 -20.18
C ARG A 301 -11.85 -3.46 -21.14
N SER A 302 -12.28 -3.28 -22.38
CA SER A 302 -11.56 -2.47 -23.36
C SER A 302 -11.42 -1.04 -22.84
N THR A 303 -10.27 -0.40 -23.07
CA THR A 303 -10.10 1.05 -22.85
C THR A 303 -10.55 1.89 -24.05
N ARG A 304 -10.98 1.22 -25.13
CA ARG A 304 -11.41 1.81 -26.41
C ARG A 304 -12.90 1.58 -26.66
N GLY A 305 -13.48 2.41 -27.52
CA GLY A 305 -14.87 2.25 -27.98
C GLY A 305 -15.87 2.37 -26.83
N GLY A 306 -16.79 1.40 -26.73
CA GLY A 306 -17.84 1.35 -25.73
C GLY A 306 -17.43 0.78 -24.36
N PHE A 307 -16.14 0.51 -24.15
CA PHE A 307 -15.62 -0.13 -22.93
C PHE A 307 -16.20 -1.53 -22.69
N ASP A 308 -16.29 -2.30 -23.78
CA ASP A 308 -16.86 -3.63 -23.80
C ASP A 308 -16.16 -4.57 -22.82
N LEU A 309 -16.94 -5.47 -22.22
CA LEU A 309 -16.43 -6.55 -21.37
C LEU A 309 -15.58 -7.50 -22.22
N ILE A 310 -14.37 -7.79 -21.75
CA ILE A 310 -13.43 -8.70 -22.39
C ILE A 310 -13.42 -10.03 -21.63
N ASP A 311 -13.11 -10.00 -20.34
CA ASP A 311 -13.07 -11.19 -19.48
C ASP A 311 -13.89 -10.97 -18.19
N SER A 312 -14.47 -12.06 -17.69
CA SER A 312 -14.99 -12.17 -16.33
C SER A 312 -14.42 -13.45 -15.73
N VAL A 313 -13.52 -13.32 -14.77
CA VAL A 313 -12.68 -14.41 -14.25
C VAL A 313 -13.09 -14.72 -12.80
N PRO A 314 -13.83 -15.81 -12.55
CA PRO A 314 -14.12 -16.24 -11.19
C PRO A 314 -12.84 -16.77 -10.52
N LEU A 315 -12.62 -16.38 -9.26
CA LEU A 315 -11.45 -16.80 -8.46
C LEU A 315 -11.80 -17.87 -7.39
N GLY A 316 -13.09 -18.20 -7.27
CA GLY A 316 -13.62 -19.14 -6.30
C GLY A 316 -14.10 -18.47 -5.02
N MET A 317 -15.05 -19.11 -4.33
CA MET A 317 -15.71 -18.56 -3.14
C MET A 317 -14.70 -18.12 -2.08
N GLY A 318 -14.89 -16.91 -1.55
CA GLY A 318 -14.04 -16.35 -0.50
C GLY A 318 -12.64 -15.97 -0.96
N ALA A 319 -12.36 -15.91 -2.27
CA ALA A 319 -11.06 -15.47 -2.79
C ALA A 319 -10.70 -14.02 -2.41
N ARG A 320 -11.70 -13.13 -2.27
CA ARG A 320 -11.53 -11.74 -1.85
C ARG A 320 -10.39 -11.01 -2.57
N PRO A 321 -10.41 -10.93 -3.92
CA PRO A 321 -9.36 -10.25 -4.65
C PRO A 321 -9.24 -8.80 -4.22
N ASN A 322 -8.02 -8.28 -4.16
CA ASN A 322 -7.79 -6.89 -3.79
C ASN A 322 -7.02 -6.13 -4.86
N HIS A 323 -5.74 -6.43 -5.08
CA HIS A 323 -4.93 -5.77 -6.11
C HIS A 323 -4.66 -6.71 -7.29
N VAL A 324 -4.44 -6.11 -8.45
CA VAL A 324 -3.87 -6.80 -9.62
C VAL A 324 -2.56 -6.15 -10.04
N GLU A 325 -1.62 -6.97 -10.51
CA GLU A 325 -0.37 -6.52 -11.11
C GLU A 325 -0.08 -7.27 -12.41
N PHE A 326 0.54 -6.59 -13.37
CA PHE A 326 0.86 -7.14 -14.67
C PHE A 326 2.36 -7.42 -14.78
N VAL A 327 2.69 -8.64 -15.20
CA VAL A 327 4.07 -9.01 -15.56
C VAL A 327 4.06 -9.53 -16.98
N SER A 328 4.83 -8.89 -17.85
CA SER A 328 4.92 -9.25 -19.26
C SER A 328 6.37 -9.14 -19.75
N ASN A 329 6.88 -10.23 -20.31
CA ASN A 329 8.21 -10.32 -20.88
C ASN A 329 8.25 -11.40 -21.97
N ALA A 330 9.43 -11.70 -22.52
CA ALA A 330 9.58 -12.69 -23.59
C ALA A 330 9.14 -14.12 -23.23
N ARG A 331 9.01 -14.46 -21.94
CA ARG A 331 8.58 -15.79 -21.47
C ARG A 331 7.08 -15.90 -21.19
N GLY A 332 6.36 -14.79 -21.12
CA GLY A 332 4.92 -14.84 -20.86
C GLY A 332 4.33 -13.48 -20.49
N SER A 333 3.01 -13.47 -20.37
CA SER A 333 2.25 -12.29 -19.99
C SER A 333 1.12 -12.71 -19.06
N VAL A 334 1.13 -12.22 -17.83
CA VAL A 334 0.18 -12.64 -16.78
C VAL A 334 -0.45 -11.45 -16.07
N VAL A 335 -1.61 -11.69 -15.46
CA VAL A 335 -2.13 -10.90 -14.34
C VAL A 335 -1.90 -11.71 -13.08
N TYR A 336 -1.25 -11.11 -12.09
CA TYR A 336 -1.29 -11.59 -10.71
C TYR A 336 -2.42 -10.89 -9.97
N ALA A 337 -3.16 -11.64 -9.17
CA ALA A 337 -4.20 -11.08 -8.31
C ALA A 337 -4.00 -11.53 -6.87
N SER A 338 -3.94 -10.58 -5.95
CA SER A 338 -3.85 -10.87 -4.52
C SER A 338 -5.18 -11.44 -4.05
N LEU A 339 -5.15 -12.52 -3.29
CA LEU A 339 -6.34 -13.10 -2.69
C LEU A 339 -6.29 -12.81 -1.19
N ALA A 340 -7.18 -11.93 -0.70
CA ALA A 340 -7.24 -11.52 0.70
C ALA A 340 -7.97 -12.57 1.56
N ARG A 341 -7.56 -13.83 1.41
CA ARG A 341 -7.93 -14.97 2.24
C ARG A 341 -6.67 -15.63 2.78
N ILE A 342 -6.81 -16.38 3.85
CA ILE A 342 -5.71 -17.10 4.49
C ILE A 342 -6.04 -18.58 4.40
N ASP A 343 -5.13 -19.35 3.82
CA ASP A 343 -5.24 -20.80 3.73
C ASP A 343 -4.23 -21.42 4.72
N ASP A 344 -4.67 -22.35 5.57
CA ASP A 344 -3.84 -22.94 6.64
C ASP A 344 -2.75 -23.90 6.12
N GLY A 345 -2.79 -24.27 4.85
CA GLY A 345 -1.88 -25.23 4.20
C GLY A 345 -0.71 -24.61 3.44
N GLY A 346 -0.27 -23.40 3.81
CA GLY A 346 0.83 -22.72 3.14
C GLY A 346 2.20 -23.41 3.35
N PRO A 347 3.28 -22.81 2.81
CA PRO A 347 4.62 -23.40 2.84
C PRO A 347 5.07 -23.71 4.27
N GLY A 348 5.54 -24.95 4.49
CA GLY A 348 5.93 -25.42 5.83
C GLY A 348 4.76 -25.64 6.80
N GLY A 349 3.51 -25.69 6.30
CA GLY A 349 2.31 -25.81 7.14
C GLY A 349 1.92 -24.51 7.85
N VAL A 350 2.44 -23.37 7.38
CA VAL A 350 2.15 -22.04 7.93
C VAL A 350 1.01 -21.41 7.14
N ALA A 351 0.07 -20.78 7.86
CA ALA A 351 -1.04 -20.07 7.26
C ALA A 351 -0.55 -18.96 6.31
N SER A 352 -1.01 -18.96 5.06
CA SER A 352 -0.55 -18.01 4.04
C SER A 352 -1.65 -17.68 3.03
N SER A 353 -1.57 -16.50 2.42
CA SER A 353 -2.46 -16.10 1.33
C SER A 353 -1.97 -16.60 -0.03
N PRO A 354 -2.88 -17.04 -0.91
CA PRO A 354 -2.53 -17.32 -2.30
C PRO A 354 -2.50 -16.05 -3.16
N ILE A 355 -1.72 -16.09 -4.24
CA ILE A 355 -1.76 -15.16 -5.37
C ILE A 355 -2.20 -15.96 -6.60
N ALA A 356 -3.22 -15.48 -7.31
CA ALA A 356 -3.70 -16.12 -8.54
C ALA A 356 -2.87 -15.68 -9.75
N ILE A 357 -2.63 -16.61 -10.68
CA ILE A 357 -1.97 -16.36 -11.96
C ILE A 357 -3.01 -16.53 -13.07
N ILE A 358 -3.27 -15.47 -13.83
CA ILE A 358 -4.12 -15.49 -15.02
C ILE A 358 -3.22 -15.27 -16.24
N ASP A 359 -3.22 -16.21 -17.18
CA ASP A 359 -2.45 -16.09 -18.42
C ASP A 359 -3.17 -15.15 -19.41
N ARG A 360 -2.51 -14.03 -19.76
CA ARG A 360 -3.03 -13.04 -20.71
C ARG A 360 -2.76 -13.40 -22.17
N SER A 361 -1.92 -14.40 -22.44
CA SER A 361 -1.66 -14.86 -23.81
C SER A 361 -2.82 -15.67 -24.39
N ALA A 362 -3.69 -16.23 -23.53
CA ALA A 362 -4.94 -16.84 -23.94
C ALA A 362 -5.89 -15.82 -24.59
N ALA A 363 -6.73 -16.31 -25.51
CA ALA A 363 -7.70 -15.49 -26.22
C ALA A 363 -8.63 -14.75 -25.25
N SER A 364 -8.93 -13.49 -25.58
CA SER A 364 -9.92 -12.68 -24.88
C SER A 364 -11.26 -13.42 -24.73
N GLY A 365 -11.85 -13.38 -23.55
CA GLY A 365 -13.08 -14.10 -23.19
C GLY A 365 -12.84 -15.55 -22.74
N GLN A 366 -11.61 -16.06 -22.83
CA GLN A 366 -11.25 -17.42 -22.40
C GLN A 366 -10.20 -17.46 -21.29
N ARG A 367 -9.73 -16.30 -20.83
CA ARG A 367 -8.69 -16.21 -19.80
C ARG A 367 -9.23 -16.71 -18.46
N LYS A 368 -8.42 -17.47 -17.74
CA LYS A 368 -8.77 -18.11 -16.47
C LYS A 368 -7.55 -18.19 -15.57
N VAL A 369 -7.78 -18.50 -14.29
CA VAL A 369 -6.70 -18.85 -13.38
C VAL A 369 -6.02 -20.12 -13.90
N VAL A 370 -4.73 -20.02 -14.20
CA VAL A 370 -3.88 -21.14 -14.69
C VAL A 370 -2.97 -21.70 -13.59
N GLY A 371 -2.84 -20.98 -12.48
CA GLY A 371 -2.07 -21.42 -11.33
C GLY A 371 -2.24 -20.48 -10.14
N THR A 372 -1.71 -20.90 -9.00
CA THR A 372 -1.59 -20.10 -7.79
C THR A 372 -0.22 -20.35 -7.15
N PHE A 373 0.26 -19.41 -6.36
CA PHE A 373 1.40 -19.59 -5.47
C PHE A 373 1.11 -18.93 -4.13
N PHE A 374 1.74 -19.41 -3.06
CA PHE A 374 1.59 -18.79 -1.75
C PHE A 374 2.46 -17.55 -1.64
N SER A 375 1.92 -16.50 -1.04
CA SER A 375 2.61 -15.23 -0.83
C SER A 375 3.62 -15.29 0.31
N HIS A 376 3.62 -16.37 1.12
CA HIS A 376 4.40 -16.47 2.36
C HIS A 376 4.09 -15.38 3.38
N GLY A 377 2.91 -14.76 3.33
CA GLY A 377 2.41 -13.91 4.41
C GLY A 377 0.89 -14.05 4.53
N ARG A 378 0.28 -13.32 5.47
CA ARG A 378 -1.14 -13.47 5.82
C ARG A 378 -1.98 -12.27 5.39
N GLU A 379 -3.07 -12.55 4.67
CA GLU A 379 -3.98 -11.55 4.09
C GLU A 379 -3.28 -10.67 3.03
N SER A 380 -2.92 -11.30 1.90
CA SER A 380 -2.24 -10.60 0.80
C SER A 380 -3.06 -9.45 0.23
N HIS A 381 -2.40 -8.32 -0.01
CA HIS A 381 -3.03 -7.08 -0.42
C HIS A 381 -2.27 -6.41 -1.58
N GLY A 382 -1.52 -5.33 -1.33
CA GLY A 382 -0.79 -4.59 -2.37
C GLY A 382 0.20 -5.47 -3.12
N LEU A 383 0.24 -5.34 -4.45
CA LEU A 383 1.17 -6.00 -5.36
C LEU A 383 1.87 -4.95 -6.20
N TRP A 384 3.18 -5.09 -6.40
CA TRP A 384 3.90 -4.24 -7.36
C TRP A 384 5.13 -4.92 -7.95
N THR A 385 5.37 -4.68 -9.24
CA THR A 385 6.55 -5.21 -9.96
C THR A 385 7.58 -4.13 -10.28
N ASN A 386 8.85 -4.51 -10.39
CA ASN A 386 9.90 -3.58 -10.84
C ASN A 386 9.76 -3.26 -12.34
N PRO A 387 10.41 -2.20 -12.85
CA PRO A 387 10.31 -1.81 -14.27
C PRO A 387 10.66 -2.92 -15.27
N GLU A 388 11.55 -3.83 -14.90
CA GLU A 388 11.98 -4.96 -15.74
C GLU A 388 10.99 -6.14 -15.76
N ASN A 389 9.93 -6.14 -14.95
CA ASN A 389 9.01 -7.27 -14.79
C ASN A 389 9.74 -8.58 -14.39
N THR A 390 10.69 -8.46 -13.44
CA THR A 390 11.51 -9.58 -12.94
C THR A 390 11.37 -9.80 -11.44
N LEU A 391 10.88 -8.80 -10.70
CA LEU A 391 10.59 -8.87 -9.28
C LEU A 391 9.13 -8.55 -9.02
N LEU A 392 8.53 -9.25 -8.07
CA LEU A 392 7.20 -8.94 -7.53
C LEU A 392 7.30 -8.82 -6.01
N TYR A 393 6.74 -7.76 -5.47
CA TYR A 393 6.57 -7.57 -4.03
C TYR A 393 5.10 -7.66 -3.64
N VAL A 394 4.85 -8.27 -2.48
CA VAL A 394 3.51 -8.50 -1.93
C VAL A 394 3.43 -7.96 -0.51
N ALA A 395 2.47 -7.08 -0.23
CA ALA A 395 2.14 -6.60 1.10
C ALA A 395 1.06 -7.47 1.76
N HIS A 396 1.03 -7.46 3.10
CA HIS A 396 0.15 -8.29 3.91
C HIS A 396 -0.51 -7.46 5.02
N GLU A 397 -1.81 -7.63 5.22
CA GLU A 397 -2.54 -6.89 6.26
C GLU A 397 -2.34 -7.47 7.67
N GLN A 398 -2.09 -8.78 7.79
CA GLN A 398 -1.97 -9.42 9.10
C GLN A 398 -0.53 -9.66 9.52
N ASP A 399 -0.34 -9.61 10.84
CA ASP A 399 0.90 -10.06 11.46
C ASP A 399 1.06 -11.57 11.33
N GLU A 400 2.31 -12.01 11.29
CA GLU A 400 2.65 -13.42 11.34
C GLU A 400 2.34 -14.04 12.71
N LEU A 401 1.94 -15.31 12.70
CA LEU A 401 1.51 -16.03 13.90
C LEU A 401 2.70 -16.46 14.78
N PRO A 402 2.48 -16.75 16.08
CA PRO A 402 3.46 -17.41 16.92
C PRO A 402 4.01 -18.68 16.28
N GLY A 403 5.31 -18.96 16.50
CA GLY A 403 5.97 -20.16 15.95
C GLY A 403 6.40 -20.06 14.49
N THR A 404 6.15 -18.93 13.82
CA THR A 404 6.70 -18.60 12.49
C THR A 404 8.01 -17.82 12.62
N PRO A 405 8.87 -17.78 11.57
CA PRO A 405 10.15 -17.06 11.62
C PRO A 405 10.03 -15.57 11.96
N ASN A 406 8.93 -14.92 11.59
CA ASN A 406 8.69 -13.49 11.78
C ASN A 406 7.51 -13.21 12.72
N ALA A 407 7.25 -14.10 13.69
CA ALA A 407 6.11 -14.02 14.60
C ALA A 407 5.87 -12.61 15.17
N GLY A 408 4.64 -12.12 15.05
CA GLY A 408 4.23 -10.81 15.53
C GLY A 408 4.70 -9.63 14.68
N GLN A 409 5.29 -9.85 13.50
CA GLN A 409 5.59 -8.82 12.51
C GLN A 409 4.56 -8.86 11.38
N THR A 410 4.14 -7.68 10.90
CA THR A 410 3.64 -7.58 9.53
C THR A 410 4.82 -7.77 8.58
N VAL A 411 4.62 -8.43 7.44
CA VAL A 411 5.69 -8.79 6.49
C VAL A 411 5.41 -8.34 5.06
N CYS A 412 6.47 -8.17 4.28
CA CYS A 412 6.41 -8.09 2.82
C CYS A 412 7.13 -9.29 2.21
N SER A 413 6.61 -9.85 1.14
CA SER A 413 7.27 -10.95 0.43
C SER A 413 7.81 -10.49 -0.91
N ALA A 414 8.98 -11.00 -1.30
CA ALA A 414 9.62 -10.75 -2.58
C ALA A 414 9.71 -12.05 -3.39
N PHE A 415 9.47 -11.95 -4.70
CA PHE A 415 9.50 -13.06 -5.64
C PHE A 415 10.28 -12.69 -6.91
N ASP A 416 11.01 -13.66 -7.46
CA ASP A 416 11.49 -13.62 -8.83
C ASP A 416 10.34 -14.06 -9.74
N VAL A 417 9.94 -13.16 -10.65
CA VAL A 417 8.88 -13.37 -11.64
C VAL A 417 9.41 -13.26 -13.05
N SER A 418 10.72 -13.44 -13.23
CA SER A 418 11.34 -13.40 -14.54
C SER A 418 10.74 -14.48 -15.46
N ASP A 419 10.31 -15.62 -14.93
CA ASP A 419 9.31 -16.50 -15.56
C ASP A 419 7.92 -16.19 -14.97
N PRO A 420 7.04 -15.47 -15.69
CA PRO A 420 5.78 -14.99 -15.12
C PRO A 420 4.81 -16.12 -14.73
N LEU A 421 4.98 -17.33 -15.27
CA LEU A 421 4.12 -18.47 -14.92
C LEU A 421 4.68 -19.30 -13.75
N LYS A 422 5.92 -19.03 -13.31
CA LYS A 422 6.60 -19.75 -12.24
C LYS A 422 7.30 -18.81 -11.25
N PRO A 423 6.55 -18.03 -10.46
CA PRO A 423 7.13 -17.19 -9.41
C PRO A 423 7.96 -18.00 -8.44
N VAL A 424 9.16 -17.51 -8.12
CA VAL A 424 10.07 -18.13 -7.15
C VAL A 424 10.20 -17.23 -5.94
N PHE A 425 9.90 -17.76 -4.75
CA PHE A 425 10.04 -17.03 -3.50
C PHE A 425 11.51 -16.63 -3.24
N ILE A 426 11.74 -15.36 -2.92
CA ILE A 426 13.07 -14.82 -2.58
C ILE A 426 13.19 -14.63 -1.07
N ALA A 427 12.27 -13.87 -0.47
CA ALA A 427 12.36 -13.47 0.93
C ALA A 427 11.00 -13.11 1.54
N GLN A 428 10.87 -13.35 2.85
CA GLN A 428 9.82 -12.80 3.71
C GLN A 428 10.49 -11.75 4.61
N ILE A 429 10.15 -10.49 4.39
CA ILE A 429 10.80 -9.31 4.94
C ILE A 429 9.95 -8.80 6.12
N PRO A 430 10.40 -8.93 7.39
CA PRO A 430 9.71 -8.31 8.51
C PRO A 430 9.79 -6.79 8.42
N LEU A 431 8.66 -6.11 8.58
CA LEU A 431 8.60 -4.66 8.42
C LEU A 431 9.16 -3.89 9.62
N GLY A 432 9.38 -4.56 10.75
CA GLY A 432 10.03 -3.96 11.91
C GLY A 432 9.18 -2.88 12.57
N ASN A 433 9.85 -1.85 13.05
CA ASN A 433 9.23 -0.78 13.82
C ASN A 433 9.74 0.58 13.36
N LEU A 434 8.85 1.58 13.41
CA LEU A 434 9.25 2.97 13.52
C LEU A 434 9.94 3.19 14.89
N THR A 435 11.18 3.69 14.85
CA THR A 435 11.88 4.10 16.07
C THR A 435 11.43 5.50 16.47
N LEU A 436 10.89 5.64 17.68
CA LEU A 436 10.51 6.92 18.27
C LEU A 436 11.26 7.11 19.61
N PRO A 437 11.56 8.36 20.00
CA PRO A 437 12.21 8.65 21.28
C PRO A 437 11.55 8.03 22.51
N SER A 438 10.22 7.93 22.54
CA SER A 438 9.48 7.34 23.66
C SER A 438 9.23 5.82 23.55
N GLY A 439 9.74 5.18 22.49
CA GLY A 439 9.67 3.73 22.29
C GLY A 439 9.20 3.33 20.89
N ALA A 440 9.53 2.12 20.46
CA ALA A 440 9.21 1.66 19.11
C ALA A 440 7.68 1.57 18.85
N LEU A 441 7.26 1.97 17.64
CA LEU A 441 5.93 1.71 17.11
C LEU A 441 6.05 0.67 15.99
N ARG A 442 5.42 -0.48 16.17
CA ARG A 442 5.44 -1.55 15.17
C ARG A 442 4.71 -1.12 13.90
N ASN A 443 5.33 -1.40 12.75
CA ASN A 443 4.71 -1.24 11.44
C ASN A 443 3.61 -2.29 11.26
N LYS A 444 2.38 -1.86 10.96
CA LYS A 444 1.21 -2.76 11.01
C LYS A 444 0.18 -2.47 9.91
N LYS A 445 -0.39 -3.54 9.36
CA LYS A 445 -1.49 -3.54 8.37
C LYS A 445 -1.08 -2.89 7.05
N SER A 446 -0.28 -3.63 6.28
CA SER A 446 0.24 -3.17 5.00
C SER A 446 -0.78 -3.38 3.88
N ILE A 447 -1.29 -2.27 3.36
CA ILE A 447 -2.44 -2.26 2.44
C ILE A 447 -2.06 -1.82 1.03
N ASN A 448 -0.98 -1.06 0.85
CA ASN A 448 -0.54 -0.62 -0.46
C ASN A 448 0.99 -0.71 -0.53
N LEU A 449 1.49 -1.04 -1.70
CA LEU A 449 2.90 -1.25 -1.98
C LEU A 449 3.21 -0.70 -3.36
N VAL A 450 4.32 0.03 -3.47
CA VAL A 450 4.85 0.49 -4.76
C VAL A 450 6.36 0.28 -4.88
N TYR A 451 6.80 -0.13 -6.07
CA TYR A 451 8.20 -0.12 -6.46
C TYR A 451 8.48 1.17 -7.23
N VAL A 452 9.51 1.90 -6.80
CA VAL A 452 9.87 3.20 -7.37
C VAL A 452 11.32 3.19 -7.82
N ARG A 453 11.53 3.51 -9.10
CA ARG A 453 12.83 3.92 -9.64
C ARG A 453 12.79 5.42 -9.90
N VAL A 454 13.44 6.19 -9.05
CA VAL A 454 13.47 7.66 -9.17
C VAL A 454 14.05 8.08 -10.51
N GLY A 455 13.32 8.90 -11.26
CA GLY A 455 13.70 9.43 -12.57
C GLY A 455 13.40 8.51 -13.75
N ALA A 456 12.86 7.31 -13.51
CA ALA A 456 12.35 6.43 -14.57
C ALA A 456 10.83 6.54 -14.65
N LYS A 457 10.30 6.35 -15.86
CA LYS A 457 8.86 6.27 -16.07
C LYS A 457 8.32 4.98 -15.45
N GLY A 458 7.49 5.12 -14.43
CA GLY A 458 6.78 4.00 -13.80
C GLY A 458 5.50 3.62 -14.54
N GLN A 459 4.73 2.69 -13.96
CA GLN A 459 3.41 2.34 -14.50
C GLN A 459 2.36 3.45 -14.37
N THR A 460 2.63 4.51 -13.61
CA THR A 460 1.79 5.72 -13.51
C THR A 460 2.12 6.77 -14.58
N ALA A 461 3.13 6.52 -15.43
CA ALA A 461 3.59 7.43 -16.49
C ALA A 461 2.94 7.20 -17.85
#